data_AF-A0A838UZV2-F1
#
_entry.id   AF-A0A838UZV2-F1
#
_cell.length_a   1.000
_cell.length_b   1.000
_cell.length_c   1.000
_cell.angle_alpha   90.00
_cell.angle_beta   90.00
_cell.angle_gamma   90.00
#
_symmetry.space_group_name_H-M   'P 1'
#
loop_
_entity.id
_entity.type
_entity.pdbx_description
1 polymer ?
#
loop_
_entity_poly.entity_id
_entity_poly.type
_entity_poly.pdbx_seq_one_letter_code
_entity_poly.pdbx_strand_id
1 'polypeptide(L)' 'MPSSPHTLIEPGHEVEWARLEAEKRRALMPAPQMTVGELLRRGQGISAQAAGLLRAVERGGGAPRA' A
#
# COMPACT_ATOMS: atom_id res chain seq x y z
N MET A 1 -15.49 6.75 -22.77
CA MET A 1 -15.51 6.03 -21.48
C MET A 1 -14.13 6.19 -20.85
N PRO A 2 -13.99 6.76 -19.64
CA PRO A 2 -12.67 6.89 -19.03
C PRO A 2 -12.19 5.51 -18.56
N SER A 3 -11.03 5.11 -19.06
CA SER A 3 -10.33 3.87 -18.72
C SER A 3 -10.05 3.85 -17.22
N SER A 4 -10.64 2.90 -16.49
CA SER A 4 -10.25 2.66 -15.09
C SER A 4 -8.77 2.28 -15.06
N PRO A 5 -7.97 2.85 -14.14
CA PRO A 5 -6.59 2.42 -13.97
C PRO A 5 -6.62 1.02 -13.35
N HIS A 6 -6.60 0.00 -14.22
CA HIS A 6 -6.39 -1.38 -13.83
C HIS A 6 -5.03 -1.46 -13.15
N THR A 7 -5.06 -1.44 -11.82
CA THR A 7 -3.92 -1.80 -11.00
C THR A 7 -3.74 -3.30 -11.17
N LEU A 8 -2.52 -3.75 -11.45
CA LEU A 8 -2.13 -5.15 -11.72
C LEU A 8 -2.28 -6.09 -10.50
N ILE A 9 -3.18 -5.76 -9.57
CA ILE A 9 -3.39 -6.48 -8.33
C ILE A 9 -4.71 -7.23 -8.51
N GLU A 10 -4.67 -8.55 -8.31
CA GLU A 10 -5.87 -9.39 -8.30
C GLU A 10 -6.99 -8.76 -7.44
N PRO A 11 -8.27 -9.02 -7.75
CA PRO A 11 -9.37 -8.60 -6.89
C PRO A 11 -9.15 -9.15 -5.48
N GLY A 12 -9.10 -8.25 -4.50
CA GLY A 12 -8.72 -8.56 -3.13
C GLY A 12 -7.92 -7.43 -2.49
N HIS A 13 -8.27 -7.11 -1.24
CA HIS A 13 -7.58 -6.12 -0.40
C HIS A 13 -7.67 -4.67 -0.88
N GLU A 14 -8.68 -4.30 -1.66
CA GLU A 14 -8.88 -2.94 -2.20
C GLU A 14 -8.97 -1.89 -1.08
N VAL A 15 -9.59 -2.25 0.04
CA VAL A 15 -9.72 -1.37 1.21
C VAL A 15 -8.34 -1.11 1.83
N GLU A 16 -7.53 -2.14 1.97
CA GLU A 16 -6.19 -2.08 2.52
C GLU A 16 -5.24 -1.31 1.59
N TRP A 17 -5.33 -1.53 0.28
CA TRP A 17 -4.60 -0.75 -0.72
C TRP A 17 -5.01 0.73 -0.70
N ALA A 18 -6.31 1.03 -0.61
CA ALA A 18 -6.79 2.41 -0.51
C ALA A 18 -6.31 3.09 0.77
N ARG A 19 -6.28 2.37 1.90
CA ARG A 19 -5.75 2.86 3.18
C ARG A 19 -4.25 3.16 3.08
N LEU A 20 -3.48 2.25 2.50
CA LEU A 20 -2.04 2.41 2.29
C LEU A 20 -1.74 3.63 1.39
N GLU A 21 -2.52 3.81 0.32
CA GLU A 21 -2.37 4.94 -0.59
C GLU A 21 -2.71 6.28 0.08
N ALA A 22 -3.73 6.29 0.95
CA ALA A 22 -4.07 7.46 1.75
C ALA A 22 -2.95 7.80 2.75
N GLU A 23 -2.36 6.79 3.39
CA GLU A 23 -1.24 6.96 4.32
C GLU A 23 0.02 7.48 3.61
N LYS A 24 0.34 6.93 2.43
CA LYS A 24 1.43 7.39 1.55
C LYS A 24 1.24 8.86 1.18
N ARG A 25 0.04 9.25 0.72
CA ARG A 25 -0.25 10.66 0.39
C ARG A 25 -0.06 11.59 1.59
N ARG A 26 -0.52 11.19 2.78
CA ARG A 26 -0.28 11.97 4.01
C ARG A 26 1.20 12.00 4.41
N ALA A 27 2.02 11.05 3.99
CA ALA A 27 3.45 11.02 4.27
C ALA A 27 4.24 11.94 3.33
N LEU A 28 3.75 12.16 2.10
CA LEU A 28 4.33 13.10 1.14
C LEU A 28 4.11 14.58 1.52
N MET A 29 3.16 14.85 2.42
CA MET A 29 2.93 16.18 3.00
C MET A 29 3.15 16.14 4.51
N PRO A 30 4.40 16.00 4.97
CA PRO A 30 4.68 15.93 6.39
C PRO A 30 4.45 17.27 7.08
N ALA A 31 4.13 17.23 8.38
CA ALA A 31 4.00 18.45 9.16
C ALA A 31 5.38 19.10 9.34
N PRO A 32 5.48 20.45 9.36
CA PRO A 32 6.77 21.15 9.40
C PRO A 32 7.67 20.80 10.59
N GLN A 33 7.06 20.39 11.71
CA GLN A 33 7.74 20.02 12.95
C GLN A 33 8.25 18.56 12.96
N MET A 34 7.95 17.76 11.94
CA MET A 34 8.41 16.37 11.89
C MET A 34 9.92 16.32 11.68
N THR A 35 10.59 15.54 12.51
CA THR A 35 12.02 15.25 12.39
C THR A 35 12.30 14.29 11.23
N VAL A 36 13.52 14.33 10.69
CA VAL A 36 13.98 13.37 9.68
C VAL A 36 13.82 11.92 10.15
N GLY A 37 14.10 11.64 11.43
CA GLY A 37 13.94 10.31 12.01
C GLY A 37 12.49 9.81 12.01
N GLU A 38 11.52 10.70 12.25
CA GLU A 38 10.09 10.35 12.17
C GLU A 38 9.66 10.10 10.74
N LEU A 39 10.16 10.88 9.77
CA LEU A 39 9.88 10.66 8.35
C LEU A 39 10.40 9.31 7.88
N LEU A 40 11.63 8.95 8.28
CA LEU A 40 12.22 7.65 7.94
C LEU A 40 11.43 6.49 8.54
N ARG A 41 11.09 6.56 9.83
CA ARG A 41 10.27 5.51 10.50
C ARG A 41 8.91 5.37 9.84
N ARG A 42 8.28 6.49 9.47
CA ARG A 42 6.98 6.49 8.78
C ARG A 42 7.08 5.84 7.39
N GLY A 43 8.11 6.19 6.62
CA GLY A 43 8.38 5.59 5.32
C GLY A 43 8.60 4.07 5.42
N GLN A 44 9.42 3.63 6.39
CA GLN A 44 9.65 2.21 6.67
C GLN A 44 8.36 1.46 7.02
N GLY A 45 7.50 2.07 7.85
CA GLY A 45 6.19 1.51 8.20
C GLY A 45 5.29 1.30 6.98
N ILE A 46 5.21 2.29 6.09
CA ILE A 46 4.45 2.20 4.83
C ILE A 46 5.02 1.11 3.93
N SER A 47 6.35 1.02 3.78
CA SER A 47 7.00 -0.04 2.99
C SER A 47 6.73 -1.43 3.57
N ALA A 48 6.76 -1.59 4.90
CA ALA A 48 6.46 -2.87 5.54
C ALA A 48 5.00 -3.30 5.33
N GLN A 49 4.05 -2.36 5.41
CA GLN A 49 2.64 -2.62 5.10
C GLN A 49 2.46 -3.05 3.63
N ALA A 50 3.09 -2.34 2.68
CA ALA A 50 3.06 -2.68 1.27
C ALA A 50 3.59 -4.11 1.01
N ALA A 51 4.74 -4.46 1.60
CA ALA A 51 5.31 -5.79 1.48
C ALA A 51 4.40 -6.88 2.08
N GLY A 52 3.71 -6.58 3.19
CA GLY A 52 2.73 -7.48 3.79
C GLY A 52 1.53 -7.74 2.87
N LEU A 53 0.96 -6.69 2.27
CA LEU A 53 -0.14 -6.82 1.30
C LEU A 53 0.29 -7.59 0.05
N LEU A 54 1.47 -7.31 -0.50
CA LEU A 54 1.99 -8.05 -1.67
C LEU A 54 2.10 -9.54 -1.38
N ARG A 55 2.65 -9.93 -0.22
CA ARG A 55 2.71 -11.34 0.20
C ARG A 55 1.34 -11.96 0.45
N ALA A 56 0.33 -11.16 0.82
CA ALA A 56 -1.03 -11.65 0.98
C ALA A 56 -1.67 -11.96 -0.38
N VAL A 57 -1.49 -11.06 -1.36
CA VAL A 57 -1.91 -11.26 -2.75
C VAL A 57 -1.21 -12.48 -3.37
N GLU A 58 0.11 -12.59 -3.22
CA GLU A 58 0.88 -13.75 -3.72
C GLU A 58 0.39 -15.09 -3.13
N ARG A 59 -0.02 -15.10 -1.86
CA ARG A 59 -0.59 -16.30 -1.23
C ARG A 59 -2.04 -16.57 -1.65
N GLY A 60 -2.81 -15.53 -1.96
CA GLY A 60 -4.20 -15.63 -2.41
C GLY A 60 -4.34 -16.11 -3.86
N GLY A 61 -3.43 -15.70 -4.75
CA GLY A 61 -3.39 -16.09 -6.16
C GLY A 61 -2.66 -17.41 -6.45
N GLY A 62 -2.00 -18.01 -5.44
CA GLY A 62 -1.16 -19.21 -5.58
C GLY A 62 -1.87 -20.56 -5.44
N ALA A 63 -3.17 -20.59 -5.12
CA ALA A 63 -3.92 -21.84 -5.12
C ALA A 63 -4.59 -22.02 -6.49
N PRO A 64 -4.24 -23.06 -7.29
CA PRO A 64 -5.09 -23.44 -8.39
C PRO A 64 -6.46 -23.78 -7.78
N ARG A 65 -7.50 -23.09 -8.23
CA ARG A 65 -8.88 -23.49 -7.97
C ARG A 65 -9.04 -24.90 -8.55
N ALA A 66 -9.00 -25.90 -7.67
CA ALA A 66 -9.37 -27.28 -7.98
C ALA A 66 -10.90 -27.38 -8.14
#